data_AF-A0A2H5MZY5-F1
#
_entry.id   AF-A0A2H5MZY5-F1
#
_cell.length_a   1.000
_cell.length_b   1.000
_cell.length_c   1.000
_cell.angle_alpha   90.00
_cell.angle_beta   90.00
_cell.angle_gamma   90.00
#
_symmetry.space_group_name_H-M   'P 1'
#
loop_
_entity.id
_entity.type
_entity.pdbx_description
1 polymer ?
#
loop_
_entity_poly.entity_id
_entity_poly.type
_entity_poly.pdbx_seq_one_letter_code
_entity_poly.pdbx_strand_id
1 'polypeptide(L)'
;MPKAMGVYPYFGGVGELINDQNLSESKVALVYGQMNEPPGARMRVGLTALTMAEYFRDVNEQDVLLFIDNIFRFVQAGSEVSALLGRMPSAVGYQPTLSTEMGSLQERITSTKEGSITSIQAVYVPADDLTDPAPATTFAHLDATTVLSRGLAAKGIYPAVDPLDSTSTMLQPRIVGEEHYETAQRVKQTFTTLQRTLQDIIAILGLDELSEEDRLTVARARKIERFLSQPFL
;
A
#
# COMPACT_ATOMS: atom_id res chain seq x y z
N MET A 1 -18.36 9.13 -2.08
CA MET A 1 -18.23 8.39 -0.82
C MET A 1 -17.28 9.15 0.09
N PRO A 2 -17.60 9.32 1.39
CA PRO A 2 -16.67 9.91 2.35
C PRO A 2 -15.42 9.02 2.44
N LYS A 3 -14.23 9.62 2.31
CA LYS A 3 -12.96 8.92 2.48
C LYS A 3 -12.45 9.22 3.88
N ALA A 4 -12.22 8.16 4.65
CA ALA A 4 -11.80 8.23 6.03
C ALA A 4 -10.31 7.93 6.12
N MET A 5 -9.62 8.65 7.00
CA MET A 5 -8.38 8.15 7.57
C MET A 5 -8.73 7.49 8.89
N GLY A 6 -8.42 6.20 9.00
CA GLY A 6 -8.69 5.41 10.19
C GLY A 6 -7.44 5.31 11.05
N VAL A 7 -7.54 5.70 12.32
CA VAL A 7 -6.48 5.52 13.32
C VAL A 7 -6.94 4.43 14.29
N TYR A 8 -6.19 3.34 14.39
CA TYR A 8 -6.53 2.18 15.21
C TYR A 8 -5.43 1.95 16.25
N PRO A 9 -5.65 2.28 17.53
CA PRO A 9 -4.64 2.15 18.58
C PRO A 9 -4.41 0.72 19.12
N TYR A 10 -5.03 -0.32 18.55
CA TYR A 10 -4.83 -1.70 19.01
C TYR A 10 -5.22 -2.75 17.96
N PHE A 11 -4.31 -3.68 17.64
CA PHE A 11 -4.57 -4.85 16.79
C PHE A 11 -4.31 -6.15 17.57
N GLY A 12 -5.12 -6.39 18.61
CA GLY A 12 -5.01 -7.56 19.48
C GLY A 12 -6.36 -8.11 19.93
N GLY A 13 -7.34 -8.24 19.03
CA GLY A 13 -8.62 -8.85 19.41
C GLY A 13 -9.54 -9.06 18.23
N VAL A 14 -10.08 -10.28 18.12
CA VAL A 14 -11.18 -10.63 17.22
C VAL A 14 -12.45 -10.02 17.82
N GLY A 15 -12.74 -8.75 17.50
CA GLY A 15 -13.91 -8.03 17.96
C GLY A 15 -14.22 -6.84 17.04
N GLU A 16 -15.47 -6.37 17.05
CA GLU A 16 -15.90 -5.23 16.23
C GLU A 16 -15.08 -3.97 16.55
N LEU A 17 -14.46 -3.37 15.53
CA LEU A 17 -13.62 -2.17 15.66
C LEU A 17 -14.45 -0.92 15.97
N ILE A 18 -15.69 -0.91 15.48
CA ILE A 18 -16.70 0.12 15.71
C ILE A 18 -17.82 -0.55 16.51
N ASN A 19 -18.10 -0.04 17.71
CA ASN A 19 -19.26 -0.44 18.48
C ASN A 19 -20.40 0.53 18.16
N ASP A 20 -21.30 0.11 17.28
CA ASP A 20 -22.45 0.93 16.84
C ASP A 20 -23.41 1.28 18.00
N GLN A 21 -23.39 0.51 19.08
CA GLN A 21 -24.23 0.75 20.27
C GLN A 21 -23.55 1.69 21.27
N ASN A 22 -22.23 1.67 21.35
CA ASN A 22 -21.44 2.55 22.21
C ASN A 22 -20.14 2.99 21.53
N LEU A 23 -20.21 4.12 20.82
CA LEU A 23 -19.06 4.70 20.12
C LEU A 23 -17.87 4.98 21.03
N SER A 24 -18.08 5.21 22.33
CA SER A 24 -16.99 5.47 23.29
C SER A 24 -16.11 4.24 23.59
N GLU A 25 -16.62 3.03 23.30
CA GLU A 25 -15.87 1.78 23.41
C GLU A 25 -15.21 1.38 22.08
N SER A 26 -15.39 2.18 21.01
CA SER A 26 -14.81 1.89 19.70
C SER A 26 -13.28 2.04 19.74
N LYS A 27 -12.59 1.14 19.04
CA LYS A 27 -11.13 1.09 18.96
C LYS A 27 -10.62 1.78 17.70
N VAL A 28 -11.34 2.78 17.21
CA VAL A 28 -11.01 3.53 16.00
C VAL A 28 -11.33 5.01 16.17
N ALA A 29 -10.43 5.85 15.70
CA ALA A 29 -10.72 7.25 15.41
C ALA A 29 -10.80 7.44 13.88
N LEU A 30 -11.87 8.06 13.41
CA LEU A 30 -12.09 8.32 11.99
C LEU A 30 -11.95 9.82 11.74
N VAL A 31 -11.00 10.19 10.88
CA VAL A 31 -10.78 11.58 10.46
C VAL A 31 -11.18 11.70 9.00
N TYR A 32 -12.16 12.55 8.72
CA TYR A 32 -12.71 12.73 7.37
C TYR A 32 -12.23 14.03 6.77
N GLY A 33 -11.83 13.96 5.49
CA GLY A 33 -11.56 15.11 4.64
C GLY A 33 -12.38 14.93 3.37
N GLN A 34 -13.53 15.59 3.30
CA GLN A 34 -14.48 15.34 2.23
C GLN A 34 -14.06 16.05 0.92
N MET A 35 -14.50 15.54 -0.23
CA MET A 35 -14.11 16.12 -1.53
C MET A 35 -14.70 17.51 -1.79
N ASN A 36 -15.84 17.82 -1.15
CA ASN A 36 -16.48 19.13 -1.19
C ASN A 36 -15.80 20.16 -0.28
N GLU A 37 -14.82 19.76 0.53
CA GLU A 37 -14.06 20.67 1.37
C GLU A 37 -12.96 21.40 0.57
N PRO A 38 -12.61 22.63 0.96
CA PRO A 38 -11.57 23.40 0.29
C PRO A 38 -10.23 22.65 0.33
N PRO A 39 -9.35 22.85 -0.67
CA PRO A 39 -8.09 22.13 -0.78
C PRO A 39 -7.19 22.32 0.46
N GLY A 40 -7.28 23.46 1.15
CA GLY A 40 -6.59 23.67 2.43
C GLY A 40 -6.99 22.66 3.52
N ALA A 41 -8.27 22.31 3.63
CA ALA A 41 -8.74 21.30 4.58
C ALA A 41 -8.26 19.90 4.18
N ARG A 42 -8.42 19.55 2.91
CA ARG A 42 -7.95 18.27 2.33
C ARG A 42 -6.44 18.06 2.45
N MET A 43 -5.65 19.14 2.39
CA MET A 43 -4.20 19.07 2.57
C MET A 43 -3.81 18.84 4.04
N ARG A 44 -4.65 19.25 5.00
CA ARG A 44 -4.33 19.17 6.45
C ARG A 44 -4.91 17.95 7.15
N VAL A 45 -5.98 17.34 6.62
CA VAL A 45 -6.64 16.19 7.24
C VAL A 45 -5.68 15.03 7.56
N GLY A 46 -4.69 14.76 6.69
CA GLY A 46 -3.65 13.75 6.94
C GLY A 46 -2.80 14.03 8.16
N LEU A 47 -2.47 15.30 8.39
CA LEU A 47 -1.71 15.74 9.55
C LEU A 47 -2.56 15.66 10.83
N THR A 48 -3.87 15.89 10.73
CA THR A 48 -4.80 15.74 11.86
C THR A 48 -4.89 14.28 12.30
N ALA A 49 -5.09 13.36 11.36
CA ALA A 49 -5.10 11.91 11.64
C ALA A 49 -3.76 11.44 12.24
N LEU A 50 -2.65 11.90 11.68
CA LEU A 50 -1.32 11.61 12.19
C LEU A 50 -1.10 12.15 13.60
N THR A 51 -1.59 13.35 13.91
CA THR A 51 -1.45 13.92 15.28
C THR A 51 -2.21 13.08 16.31
N MET A 52 -3.37 12.52 15.95
CA MET A 52 -4.08 11.56 16.80
C MET A 52 -3.29 10.26 16.96
N ALA A 53 -2.70 9.75 15.88
CA ALA A 53 -1.85 8.55 15.93
C ALA A 53 -0.60 8.77 16.79
N GLU A 54 0.04 9.93 16.70
CA GLU A 54 1.19 10.30 17.53
C GLU A 54 0.83 10.40 19.00
N TYR A 55 -0.36 10.89 19.35
CA TYR A 55 -0.81 10.85 20.74
C TYR A 55 -0.87 9.41 21.28
N PHE A 56 -1.44 8.49 20.51
CA PHE A 56 -1.46 7.08 20.89
C PHE A 56 -0.06 6.45 20.96
N ARG A 57 0.85 6.84 20.06
CA ARG A 57 2.23 6.36 20.07
C ARG A 57 3.03 6.92 21.25
N ASP A 58 3.00 8.23 21.46
CA ASP A 58 3.94 8.94 22.33
C ASP A 58 3.41 9.12 23.76
N VAL A 59 2.09 9.20 23.96
CA VAL A 59 1.48 9.38 25.30
C VAL A 59 0.91 8.07 25.83
N ASN A 60 0.28 7.27 24.97
CA ASN A 60 -0.28 5.98 25.38
C ASN A 60 0.70 4.81 25.20
N GLU A 61 1.86 5.04 24.58
CA GLU A 61 2.93 4.04 24.39
C GLU A 61 2.42 2.79 23.68
N GLN A 62 1.63 2.98 22.61
CA GLN A 62 0.95 1.91 21.88
C GLN A 62 1.39 1.80 20.42
N ASP A 63 1.23 0.60 19.87
CA ASP A 63 1.33 0.34 18.44
C ASP A 63 0.03 0.71 17.73
N VAL A 64 0.13 1.64 16.79
CA VAL A 64 -0.99 2.26 16.10
C VAL A 64 -0.98 1.87 14.63
N LEU A 65 -2.13 1.48 14.10
CA LEU A 65 -2.34 1.28 12.67
C LEU A 65 -3.03 2.52 12.08
N LEU A 66 -2.37 3.20 11.15
CA LEU A 66 -2.85 4.39 10.46
C LEU A 66 -3.25 4.02 9.03
N PHE A 67 -4.50 4.24 8.64
CA PHE A 67 -4.96 4.05 7.28
C PHE A 67 -5.17 5.39 6.59
N ILE A 68 -4.56 5.55 5.41
CA ILE A 68 -4.69 6.76 4.59
C ILE A 68 -5.30 6.39 3.23
N ASP A 69 -6.59 6.67 3.04
CA ASP A 69 -7.26 6.60 1.73
C ASP A 69 -7.62 8.01 1.22
N ASN A 70 -6.90 8.60 0.27
CA ASN A 70 -5.75 8.13 -0.51
C ASN A 70 -4.65 9.19 -0.42
N ILE A 71 -3.39 8.79 -0.28
CA ILE A 71 -2.27 9.73 -0.14
C ILE A 71 -2.12 10.66 -1.37
N PHE A 72 -2.54 10.21 -2.55
CA PHE A 72 -2.57 11.06 -3.75
C PHE A 72 -3.48 12.29 -3.59
N ARG A 73 -4.52 12.22 -2.74
CA ARG A 73 -5.41 13.37 -2.48
C ARG A 73 -4.73 14.46 -1.66
N PHE A 74 -3.78 14.09 -0.80
CA PHE A 74 -2.91 15.05 -0.11
C PHE A 74 -2.05 15.81 -1.14
N VAL A 75 -1.46 15.09 -2.11
CA VAL A 75 -0.69 15.70 -3.19
C VAL A 75 -1.56 16.62 -4.06
N GLN A 76 -2.71 16.15 -4.51
CA GLN A 76 -3.63 16.93 -5.34
C GLN A 76 -4.07 18.22 -4.64
N ALA A 77 -4.43 18.14 -3.36
CA ALA A 77 -4.80 19.30 -2.57
C ALA A 77 -3.62 20.28 -2.42
N GLY A 78 -2.39 19.77 -2.24
CA GLY A 78 -1.17 20.58 -2.24
C GLY A 78 -0.94 21.34 -3.56
N SER A 79 -1.12 20.69 -4.71
CA SER A 79 -1.06 21.34 -6.02
C SER A 79 -2.09 22.46 -6.16
N GLU A 80 -3.34 22.21 -5.75
CA GLU A 80 -4.42 23.22 -5.78
C GLU A 80 -4.10 24.42 -4.88
N VAL A 81 -3.64 24.20 -3.64
CA VAL A 81 -3.21 25.28 -2.73
C VAL A 81 -2.03 26.05 -3.30
N SER A 82 -1.03 25.36 -3.86
CA SER A 82 0.15 25.97 -4.45
C SER A 82 -0.21 26.89 -5.63
N ALA A 83 -1.15 26.46 -6.48
CA ALA A 83 -1.66 27.28 -7.58
C ALA A 83 -2.39 28.53 -7.08
N LEU A 84 -3.23 28.40 -6.05
CA LEU A 84 -3.91 29.54 -5.42
C LEU A 84 -2.95 30.55 -4.78
N LEU A 85 -1.80 30.08 -4.29
CA LEU A 85 -0.72 30.93 -3.75
C LEU A 85 0.15 31.57 -4.84
N GLY A 86 -0.12 31.32 -6.13
CA GLY A 86 0.64 31.89 -7.24
C GLY A 86 2.06 31.32 -7.38
N ARG A 87 2.33 30.14 -6.81
CA ARG A 87 3.63 29.48 -6.96
C ARG A 87 3.74 28.89 -8.37
N MET A 88 4.91 29.00 -9.00
CA MET A 88 5.16 28.35 -10.27
C MET A 88 5.07 26.82 -10.11
N PRO A 89 4.32 26.11 -10.97
CA PRO A 89 4.24 24.66 -10.93
C PRO A 89 5.57 24.02 -11.33
N SER A 90 5.81 22.82 -10.81
CA SER A 90 6.95 21.97 -11.14
C SER A 90 6.54 20.94 -12.21
N ALA A 91 7.30 19.85 -12.33
CA ALA A 91 7.04 18.74 -13.23
C ALA A 91 5.57 18.28 -13.18
N VAL A 92 4.97 18.09 -14.36
CA VAL A 92 3.60 17.56 -14.53
C VAL A 92 2.51 18.39 -13.82
N GLY A 93 2.82 19.62 -13.39
CA GLY A 93 1.84 20.52 -12.75
C GLY A 93 1.74 20.38 -11.23
N TYR A 94 2.63 19.61 -10.59
CA TYR A 94 2.69 19.50 -9.13
C TYR A 94 3.30 20.73 -8.46
N GLN A 95 3.04 20.88 -7.16
CA GLN A 95 3.66 21.94 -6.37
C GLN A 95 5.19 21.76 -6.29
N PRO A 96 5.98 22.84 -6.28
CA PRO A 96 7.44 22.75 -6.13
C PRO A 96 7.87 22.22 -4.76
N THR A 97 6.97 22.25 -3.77
CA THR A 97 7.18 21.78 -2.40
C THR A 97 6.77 20.33 -2.17
N LEU A 98 6.46 19.57 -3.24
CA LEU A 98 5.89 18.21 -3.15
C LEU A 98 6.71 17.29 -2.25
N SER A 99 8.01 17.19 -2.50
CA SER A 99 8.90 16.30 -1.74
C SER A 99 9.01 16.70 -0.27
N THR A 100 9.08 18.01 0.02
CA THR A 100 9.17 18.50 1.40
C THR A 100 7.87 18.28 2.17
N GLU A 101 6.72 18.52 1.53
CA GLU A 101 5.40 18.31 2.13
C GLU A 101 5.12 16.83 2.37
N MET A 102 5.48 15.97 1.41
CA MET A 102 5.39 14.52 1.56
C MET A 102 6.30 14.02 2.68
N GLY A 103 7.58 14.41 2.69
CA GLY A 103 8.51 14.03 3.74
C GLY A 103 8.04 14.49 5.13
N SER A 104 7.51 15.71 5.25
CA SER A 104 6.99 16.20 6.52
C SER A 104 5.83 15.37 7.09
N LEU A 105 5.05 14.71 6.23
CA LEU A 105 4.01 13.77 6.64
C LEU A 105 4.61 12.39 6.93
N GLN A 106 5.39 11.84 6.00
CA GLN A 106 5.86 10.46 6.05
C GLN A 106 6.90 10.22 7.15
N GLU A 107 7.83 11.15 7.39
CA GLU A 107 8.89 10.98 8.40
C GLU A 107 8.37 10.93 9.85
N ARG A 108 7.15 11.42 10.07
CA ARG A 108 6.46 11.34 11.35
C ARG A 108 5.80 9.97 11.58
N ILE A 109 5.52 9.25 10.49
CA ILE A 109 5.01 7.88 10.50
C ILE A 109 6.21 6.95 10.69
N THR A 110 6.56 6.71 11.94
CA THR A 110 7.71 5.89 12.28
C THR A 110 7.57 5.26 13.66
N SER A 111 8.41 4.27 13.92
CA SER A 111 8.57 3.65 15.23
C SER A 111 9.51 4.47 16.09
N THR A 112 9.10 4.72 17.34
CA THR A 112 9.92 5.38 18.37
C THR A 112 10.29 4.34 19.44
N LYS A 113 10.87 4.80 20.55
CA LYS A 113 11.13 3.94 21.72
C LYS A 113 9.87 3.64 22.52
N GLU A 114 8.87 4.51 22.41
CA GLU A 114 7.64 4.47 23.22
C GLU A 114 6.51 3.71 22.51
N GLY A 115 6.54 3.62 21.18
CA GLY A 115 5.54 2.87 20.40
C GLY A 115 5.81 2.94 18.90
N SER A 116 4.88 2.44 18.09
CA SER A 116 4.99 2.51 16.63
C SER A 116 3.73 3.03 15.94
N ILE A 117 3.93 3.65 14.78
CA ILE A 117 2.84 3.91 13.83
C ILE A 117 3.14 3.11 12.57
N THR A 118 2.34 2.06 12.34
CA THR A 118 2.34 1.32 11.07
C THR A 118 1.29 1.95 10.16
N SER A 119 1.67 2.40 8.97
CA SER A 119 0.75 3.06 8.05
C SER A 119 0.45 2.22 6.81
N ILE A 120 -0.84 2.05 6.51
CA ILE A 120 -1.33 1.44 5.27
C ILE A 120 -1.94 2.54 4.42
N GLN A 121 -1.28 2.82 3.30
CA GLN A 121 -1.61 3.97 2.45
C GLN A 121 -2.07 3.49 1.09
N ALA A 122 -3.29 3.87 0.70
CA ALA A 122 -3.73 3.68 -0.67
C ALA A 122 -3.02 4.71 -1.55
N VAL A 123 -2.28 4.24 -2.55
CA VAL A 123 -1.61 5.08 -3.55
C VAL A 123 -2.36 4.93 -4.87
N TYR A 124 -2.91 6.03 -5.38
CA TYR A 124 -3.46 6.05 -6.74
C TYR A 124 -2.35 6.40 -7.73
N VAL A 125 -2.12 5.53 -8.72
CA VAL A 125 -1.15 5.76 -9.80
C VAL A 125 -1.90 6.34 -11.02
N PRO A 126 -1.68 7.61 -11.38
CA PRO A 126 -2.33 8.21 -12.54
C PRO A 126 -1.92 7.49 -13.83
N ALA A 127 -2.91 7.11 -14.65
CA ALA A 127 -2.68 6.46 -15.96
C ALA A 127 -1.75 5.23 -15.92
N ASP A 128 -1.65 4.54 -14.77
CA ASP A 128 -0.72 3.43 -14.54
C ASP A 128 0.77 3.81 -14.75
N ASP A 129 1.12 5.10 -14.69
CA ASP A 129 2.50 5.61 -14.83
C ASP A 129 3.20 5.75 -13.47
N LEU A 130 4.09 4.81 -13.16
CA LEU A 130 4.90 4.82 -11.95
C LEU A 130 6.00 5.90 -11.94
N THR A 131 6.25 6.55 -13.10
CA THR A 131 7.25 7.62 -13.22
C THR A 131 6.70 9.00 -12.91
N ASP A 132 5.38 9.13 -12.71
CA ASP A 132 4.76 10.36 -12.25
C ASP A 132 5.38 10.82 -10.92
N PRO A 133 5.67 12.12 -10.73
CA PRO A 133 6.30 12.63 -9.52
C PRO A 133 5.58 12.28 -8.21
N ALA A 134 4.25 12.16 -8.21
CA ALA A 134 3.48 11.86 -7.00
C ALA A 134 3.71 10.43 -6.47
N PRO A 135 3.47 9.36 -7.25
CA PRO A 135 3.80 8.01 -6.82
C PRO A 135 5.31 7.83 -6.62
N ALA A 136 6.17 8.40 -7.49
CA ALA A 136 7.62 8.28 -7.34
C ALA A 136 8.12 8.85 -6.00
N THR A 137 7.64 10.04 -5.60
CA THR A 137 7.99 10.64 -4.31
C THR A 137 7.40 9.84 -3.14
N THR A 138 6.19 9.31 -3.29
CA THR A 138 5.54 8.52 -2.25
C THR A 138 6.28 7.21 -2.00
N PHE A 139 6.64 6.48 -3.07
CA PHE A 139 7.34 5.20 -2.98
C PHE A 139 8.71 5.30 -2.33
N ALA A 140 9.38 6.44 -2.43
CA ALA A 140 10.66 6.67 -1.76
C ALA A 140 10.56 6.59 -0.22
N HIS A 141 9.36 6.76 0.35
CA HIS A 141 9.12 6.67 1.80
C HIS A 141 8.46 5.36 2.24
N LEU A 142 8.10 4.45 1.33
CA LEU A 142 7.41 3.21 1.69
C LEU A 142 8.39 2.06 1.91
N ASP A 143 8.27 1.39 3.06
CA ASP A 143 9.04 0.17 3.35
C ASP A 143 8.55 -1.06 2.59
N ALA A 144 7.27 -1.07 2.20
CA ALA A 144 6.68 -2.14 1.42
C ALA A 144 5.64 -1.59 0.44
N THR A 145 5.60 -2.19 -0.74
CA THR A 145 4.62 -1.90 -1.78
C THR A 145 3.81 -3.17 -2.05
N THR A 146 2.49 -3.07 -1.93
CA THR A 146 1.56 -4.14 -2.32
C THR A 146 0.80 -3.68 -3.54
N VAL A 147 1.11 -4.28 -4.69
CA VAL A 147 0.51 -3.91 -5.98
C VAL A 147 -0.72 -4.78 -6.22
N LEU A 148 -1.86 -4.14 -6.51
CA LEU A 148 -3.11 -4.83 -6.83
C LEU A 148 -3.31 -4.89 -8.35
N SER A 149 -3.35 -6.09 -8.91
CA SER A 149 -3.44 -6.33 -10.36
C SER A 149 -4.88 -6.59 -10.80
N ARG A 150 -5.35 -5.83 -11.80
CA ARG A 150 -6.64 -6.08 -12.45
C ARG A 150 -6.68 -7.45 -13.14
N GLY A 151 -5.54 -7.92 -13.66
CA GLY A 151 -5.43 -9.22 -14.31
C GLY A 151 -5.67 -10.39 -13.35
N LEU A 152 -5.17 -10.29 -12.11
CA LEU A 152 -5.41 -11.29 -11.06
C LEU A 152 -6.87 -11.27 -10.58
N ALA A 153 -7.45 -10.07 -10.41
CA ALA A 153 -8.85 -9.91 -10.06
C ALA A 153 -9.79 -10.52 -11.13
N ALA A 154 -9.50 -10.31 -12.42
CA ALA A 154 -10.26 -10.89 -13.52
C ALA A 154 -10.23 -12.44 -13.56
N LYS A 155 -9.18 -13.05 -12.98
CA LYS A 155 -9.06 -14.52 -12.79
C LYS A 155 -9.79 -15.02 -11.54
N GLY A 156 -10.40 -14.15 -10.74
CA GLY A 156 -11.06 -14.49 -9.49
C GLY A 156 -10.11 -14.74 -8.31
N ILE A 157 -8.87 -14.27 -8.39
CA ILE A 157 -7.88 -14.40 -7.30
C ILE A 157 -8.02 -13.19 -6.37
N TYR A 158 -8.38 -13.46 -5.11
CA TYR A 158 -8.52 -12.44 -4.07
C TYR A 158 -7.75 -12.84 -2.80
N PRO A 159 -6.99 -11.92 -2.17
CA PRO A 159 -6.69 -10.56 -2.67
C PRO A 159 -5.87 -10.59 -3.96
N ALA A 160 -6.10 -9.61 -4.83
CA ALA A 160 -5.48 -9.53 -6.16
C ALA A 160 -4.04 -8.97 -6.12
N VAL A 161 -3.22 -9.44 -5.17
CA VAL A 161 -1.84 -8.98 -4.96
C VAL A 161 -0.91 -9.59 -6.01
N ASP A 162 -0.18 -8.75 -6.72
CA ASP A 162 0.86 -9.21 -7.65
C ASP A 162 2.14 -9.59 -6.87
N PRO A 163 2.56 -10.87 -6.83
CA PRO A 163 3.70 -11.31 -6.05
C PRO A 163 5.06 -10.87 -6.61
N LEU A 164 5.12 -10.47 -7.89
CA LEU A 164 6.35 -10.04 -8.54
C LEU A 164 6.54 -8.53 -8.40
N ASP A 165 5.49 -7.76 -8.65
CA ASP A 165 5.54 -6.30 -8.56
C ASP A 165 5.47 -5.79 -7.11
N SER A 166 5.00 -6.61 -6.17
CA SER A 166 5.03 -6.28 -4.75
C SER A 166 6.40 -6.52 -4.12
N THR A 167 6.84 -5.56 -3.32
CA THR A 167 8.18 -5.54 -2.71
C THR A 167 8.13 -5.16 -1.23
N SER A 168 9.16 -5.54 -0.48
CA SER A 168 9.34 -5.14 0.91
C SER A 168 10.83 -5.07 1.24
N THR A 169 11.25 -4.00 1.91
CA THR A 169 12.60 -3.85 2.46
C THR A 169 12.89 -4.88 3.55
N MET A 170 11.85 -5.40 4.21
CA MET A 170 11.95 -6.41 5.27
C MET A 170 12.27 -7.81 4.74
N LEU A 171 12.09 -8.08 3.43
CA LEU A 171 12.37 -9.39 2.85
C LEU A 171 13.88 -9.63 2.68
N GLN A 172 14.57 -9.82 3.80
CA GLN A 172 16.01 -10.07 3.89
C GLN A 172 16.26 -11.21 4.89
N PRO A 173 17.22 -12.12 4.66
CA PRO A 173 17.48 -13.26 5.55
C PRO A 173 17.72 -12.84 7.01
N ARG A 174 18.41 -11.72 7.23
CA ARG A 174 18.70 -11.18 8.57
C ARG A 174 17.45 -10.73 9.35
N ILE A 175 16.33 -10.48 8.68
CA ILE A 175 15.08 -9.99 9.28
C ILE A 175 14.08 -11.14 9.41
N VAL A 176 13.82 -11.86 8.31
CA VAL A 176 12.78 -12.90 8.27
C VAL A 176 13.29 -14.32 8.49
N GLY A 177 14.61 -14.52 8.56
CA GLY A 177 15.25 -15.82 8.59
C GLY A 177 15.51 -16.40 7.20
N GLU A 178 16.46 -17.33 7.12
CA GLU A 178 16.89 -17.94 5.85
C GLU A 178 15.76 -18.73 5.19
N GLU A 179 15.07 -19.57 5.96
CA GLU A 179 14.00 -20.44 5.44
C GLU A 179 12.86 -19.64 4.80
N HIS A 180 12.41 -18.56 5.47
CA HIS A 180 11.38 -17.68 4.93
C HIS A 180 11.88 -17.01 3.64
N TYR A 181 13.07 -16.41 3.69
CA TYR A 181 13.64 -15.72 2.54
C TYR A 181 13.78 -16.65 1.33
N GLU A 182 14.40 -17.82 1.50
CA GLU A 182 14.56 -18.80 0.41
C GLU A 182 13.23 -19.28 -0.14
N THR A 183 12.24 -19.50 0.72
CA THR A 183 10.89 -19.93 0.30
C THR A 183 10.22 -18.85 -0.54
N ALA A 184 10.26 -17.58 -0.10
CA ALA A 184 9.72 -16.46 -0.85
C ALA A 184 10.44 -16.26 -2.20
N GLN A 185 11.77 -16.39 -2.22
CA GLN A 185 12.55 -16.29 -3.46
C GLN A 185 12.21 -17.42 -4.45
N ARG A 186 12.07 -18.67 -3.98
CA ARG A 186 11.66 -19.81 -4.81
C ARG A 186 10.27 -19.60 -5.42
N VAL A 187 9.33 -19.03 -4.65
CA VAL A 187 8.00 -18.66 -5.15
C VAL A 187 8.11 -17.59 -6.24
N LYS A 188 8.83 -16.49 -6.00
CA LYS A 188 9.04 -15.42 -7.00
C LYS A 188 9.74 -15.93 -8.26
N GLN A 189 10.74 -16.80 -8.13
CA GLN A 189 11.44 -17.40 -9.26
C GLN A 189 10.50 -18.27 -10.10
N THR A 190 9.65 -19.08 -9.45
CA THR A 190 8.65 -19.91 -10.13
C THR A 190 7.68 -19.06 -10.97
N PHE A 191 7.21 -17.93 -10.43
CA PHE A 191 6.36 -16.99 -11.16
C PHE A 191 7.11 -16.27 -12.29
N THR A 192 8.36 -15.88 -12.06
CA THR A 192 9.20 -15.21 -13.06
C THR A 192 9.42 -16.11 -14.28
N THR A 193 9.77 -17.37 -14.06
CA THR A 193 9.94 -18.37 -15.15
C THR A 193 8.63 -18.57 -15.91
N LEU A 194 7.50 -18.67 -15.20
CA LEU A 194 6.19 -18.80 -15.85
C LEU A 194 5.88 -17.60 -16.74
N GLN A 195 5.99 -16.37 -16.22
CA GLN A 195 5.60 -15.16 -16.96
C GLN A 195 6.55 -14.81 -18.10
N ARG A 196 7.87 -14.88 -17.88
CA ARG A 196 8.85 -14.35 -18.85
C ARG A 196 9.24 -15.35 -19.93
N THR A 197 9.10 -16.66 -19.67
CA THR A 197 9.63 -17.69 -20.58
C THR A 197 8.53 -18.58 -21.11
N LEU A 198 7.59 -19.00 -20.26
CA LEU A 198 6.65 -20.05 -20.63
C LEU A 198 5.31 -19.52 -21.16
N GLN A 199 4.82 -18.37 -20.69
CA GLN A 199 3.53 -17.83 -21.15
C GLN A 199 3.50 -17.52 -22.65
N ASP A 200 4.55 -16.88 -23.18
CA ASP A 200 4.63 -16.55 -24.61
C ASP A 200 4.72 -17.81 -25.47
N ILE A 201 5.53 -18.80 -25.04
CA ILE A 201 5.65 -20.10 -25.70
C ILE A 201 4.31 -20.83 -25.71
N ILE A 202 3.61 -20.87 -24.57
CA ILE A 202 2.28 -21.51 -24.46
C ILE A 202 1.26 -20.83 -25.36
N ALA A 203 1.32 -19.49 -25.49
CA ALA A 203 0.39 -18.75 -26.33
C ALA A 203 0.58 -19.04 -27.83
N ILE A 204 1.81 -19.35 -28.27
CA ILE A 204 2.14 -19.59 -29.68
C ILE A 204 2.07 -21.08 -30.04
N LEU A 205 2.69 -21.94 -29.23
CA LEU A 205 2.91 -23.36 -29.53
C LEU A 205 1.95 -24.29 -28.77
N GLY A 206 1.33 -23.82 -27.69
CA GLY A 206 0.49 -24.64 -26.81
C GLY A 206 1.26 -25.31 -25.67
N LEU A 207 0.52 -25.87 -24.72
CA LEU A 207 1.08 -26.50 -23.50
C LEU A 207 1.81 -27.82 -23.77
N ASP A 208 1.48 -28.51 -24.86
CA ASP A 208 1.99 -29.85 -25.15
C ASP A 208 3.42 -29.84 -25.71
N GLU A 209 3.87 -28.70 -26.24
CA GLU A 209 5.22 -28.49 -26.80
C GLU A 209 6.28 -28.17 -25.73
N LEU A 210 5.86 -28.06 -24.47
CA LEU A 210 6.77 -27.81 -23.34
C LEU A 210 7.47 -29.09 -22.88
N SER A 211 8.71 -28.93 -22.42
CA SER A 211 9.42 -30.02 -21.73
C SER A 211 8.65 -30.51 -20.50
N GLU A 212 8.93 -31.73 -20.02
CA GLU A 212 8.31 -32.24 -18.78
C GLU A 212 8.59 -31.34 -17.57
N GLU A 213 9.79 -30.77 -17.49
CA GLU A 213 10.20 -29.87 -16.41
C GLU A 213 9.44 -28.54 -16.46
N ASP A 214 9.25 -27.98 -17.66
CA ASP A 214 8.48 -26.74 -17.85
C ASP A 214 7.00 -26.95 -17.54
N ARG A 215 6.43 -28.08 -17.99
CA ARG A 215 5.03 -28.45 -17.63
C ARG A 215 4.87 -28.58 -16.13
N LEU A 216 5.84 -29.18 -15.43
CA LEU A 216 5.83 -29.27 -13.97
C LEU A 216 5.91 -27.89 -13.31
N THR A 217 6.75 -26.99 -13.83
CA THR A 217 6.89 -25.62 -13.36
C THR A 217 5.57 -24.84 -13.52
N VAL A 218 4.93 -24.93 -14.69
CA VAL A 218 3.61 -24.32 -14.95
C VAL A 218 2.55 -24.85 -13.98
N ALA A 219 2.52 -26.17 -13.77
CA ALA A 219 1.58 -26.79 -12.86
C ALA A 219 1.78 -26.32 -11.40
N ARG A 220 3.03 -26.20 -10.94
CA ARG A 220 3.36 -25.67 -9.61
C ARG A 220 2.97 -24.19 -9.49
N ALA A 221 3.34 -23.38 -10.47
CA ALA A 221 3.03 -21.95 -10.49
C ALA A 221 1.52 -21.70 -10.41
N ARG A 222 0.70 -22.42 -11.18
CA ARG A 222 -0.77 -22.32 -11.11
C ARG A 222 -1.34 -22.72 -9.74
N LYS A 223 -0.77 -23.74 -9.09
CA LYS A 223 -1.17 -24.16 -7.73
C LYS A 223 -0.83 -23.08 -6.71
N ILE A 224 0.38 -22.50 -6.80
CA ILE A 224 0.80 -21.40 -5.92
C ILE A 224 -0.08 -20.17 -6.15
N GLU A 225 -0.37 -19.81 -7.41
CA GLU A 225 -1.25 -18.68 -7.76
C GLU A 225 -2.62 -18.77 -7.06
N ARG A 226 -3.23 -19.96 -7.09
CA ARG A 226 -4.48 -20.22 -6.37
C ARG A 226 -4.31 -20.30 -4.86
N PHE A 227 -3.19 -20.83 -4.39
CA PHE A 227 -2.89 -20.91 -2.96
C PHE A 227 -2.72 -19.54 -2.30
N LEU A 228 -2.24 -18.55 -3.06
CA LEU A 228 -2.17 -17.16 -2.61
C LEU A 228 -3.54 -16.48 -2.48
N SER A 229 -4.62 -17.10 -2.98
CA SER A 229 -5.98 -16.61 -2.73
C SER A 229 -6.47 -17.01 -1.34
N GLN A 230 -7.14 -16.07 -0.67
CA GLN A 230 -7.70 -16.27 0.66
C GLN A 230 -9.10 -15.62 0.73
N PRO A 231 -10.13 -16.34 1.20
CA PRO A 231 -11.45 -15.73 1.42
C PRO A 231 -11.38 -14.75 2.59
N PHE A 232 -11.92 -13.55 2.39
CA PHE A 232 -12.17 -12.58 3.45
C PHE A 232 -13.53 -12.90 4.06
N LEU A 233 -13.53 -13.70 5.12
CA LEU A 233 -14.70 -14.00 5.95
C LEU A 233 -14.84 -12.96 7.06
#